data_AF-Q0V4A4-F1
#
_entry.id   AF-Q0V4A4-F1
#
_cell.length_a   1.000
_cell.length_b   1.000
_cell.length_c   1.000
_cell.angle_alpha   90.00
_cell.angle_beta   90.00
_cell.angle_gamma   90.00
#
_symmetry.space_group_name_H-M   'P 1'
#
loop_
_entity.id
_entity.type
_entity.pdbx_description
1 polymer ?
#
loop_
_entity_poly.entity_id
_entity_poly.type
_entity_poly.pdbx_seq_one_letter_code
_entity_poly.pdbx_strand_id
1 'polypeptide(L)'
;MVSDKVIDKRGDVLLELMTNGKRVGSLLVSSHVLSLASPVFEAMFNGNFAEGQVLSAALPKSVALPDDDPDAVTLFCKITHMKVANATDTISISRLADLAILCDKYQCTEAVSSWARVEIAQKLSYPDAPAFEKLLFITYVLDLPLEFGQIRYKQIGLIDSSRQILFSEKYQSLVTSGCDRAGAALKHYLASLKASDIPMDRALSVAEYAKCALNLQRRVDTASCLDHADCAVKNAKGLNQEVAAALIAAHEDIKACCLDCMRKNMCALPDLVCRLGHPSTPSTGSSLGGNRQSF
;
A
#
# COMPACT_ATOMS: atom_id res chain seq x y z
N MET A 1 1.95 7.40 24.24
CA MET A 1 2.67 6.84 25.41
C MET A 1 2.11 5.45 25.64
N VAL A 2 2.92 4.42 25.45
CA VAL A 2 2.52 3.08 25.85
C VAL A 2 2.49 3.07 27.39
N SER A 3 1.58 2.29 27.96
CA SER A 3 1.33 2.18 29.40
C SER A 3 1.05 0.73 29.69
N ASP A 4 1.11 0.35 30.96
CA ASP A 4 0.77 -1.01 31.38
C ASP A 4 -0.71 -1.28 31.10
N LYS A 5 -1.00 -2.40 30.42
CA LYS A 5 -2.35 -2.79 30.00
C LYS A 5 -2.62 -4.24 30.38
N VAL A 6 -3.82 -4.49 30.88
CA VAL A 6 -4.33 -5.84 31.11
C VAL A 6 -5.15 -6.28 29.90
N ILE A 7 -4.62 -7.19 29.10
CA ILE A 7 -5.34 -7.80 27.96
C ILE A 7 -6.15 -9.00 28.46
N ASP A 8 -5.53 -9.84 29.29
CA ASP A 8 -6.17 -10.93 30.01
C ASP A 8 -6.01 -10.76 31.52
N LYS A 9 -7.14 -10.77 32.25
CA LYS A 9 -7.15 -10.70 33.72
C LYS A 9 -6.59 -11.96 34.38
N ARG A 10 -6.53 -13.08 33.64
CA ARG A 10 -5.95 -14.35 34.05
C ARG A 10 -4.60 -14.61 33.37
N GLY A 11 -4.00 -13.57 32.79
CA GLY A 11 -2.71 -13.68 32.12
C GLY A 11 -1.60 -14.13 33.08
N ASP A 12 -0.65 -14.85 32.52
CA ASP A 12 0.50 -15.48 33.18
C ASP A 12 1.85 -14.98 32.62
N VAL A 13 1.80 -14.10 31.61
CA VAL A 13 2.97 -13.45 31.01
C VAL A 13 2.74 -11.94 30.94
N LEU A 14 3.79 -11.19 31.30
CA LEU A 14 3.92 -9.75 31.10
C LEU A 14 4.86 -9.50 29.94
N LEU A 15 4.32 -9.20 28.75
CA LEU A 15 5.14 -8.78 27.62
C LEU A 15 5.62 -7.35 27.86
N GLU A 16 6.93 -7.15 27.96
CA GLU A 16 7.54 -5.84 28.13
C GLU A 16 7.78 -5.21 26.76
N LEU A 17 7.11 -4.07 26.53
CA LEU A 17 7.18 -3.31 25.31
C LEU A 17 8.32 -2.30 25.41
N MET A 18 9.19 -2.29 24.41
CA MET A 18 10.42 -1.52 24.42
C MET A 18 10.44 -0.50 23.28
N THR A 19 11.10 0.64 23.50
CA THR A 19 11.42 1.61 22.45
C THR A 19 12.77 2.22 22.75
N ASN A 20 13.70 2.18 21.79
CA ASN A 20 15.07 2.68 21.96
C ASN A 20 15.75 2.12 23.25
N GLY A 21 15.56 0.82 23.51
CA GLY A 21 16.13 0.14 24.67
C GLY A 21 15.47 0.47 26.02
N LYS A 22 14.39 1.26 26.05
CA LYS A 22 13.67 1.61 27.28
C LYS A 22 12.29 0.96 27.29
N ARG A 23 11.90 0.43 28.45
CA ARG A 23 10.54 -0.06 28.68
C ARG A 23 9.55 1.09 28.58
N VAL A 24 8.61 0.98 27.66
CA VAL A 24 7.52 1.93 27.46
C VAL A 24 6.20 1.42 28.04
N GLY A 25 6.07 0.14 28.36
CA GLY A 25 4.91 -0.42 29.05
C GLY A 25 4.95 -1.94 29.09
N SER A 26 3.91 -2.56 29.64
CA SER A 26 3.70 -4.01 29.52
C SER A 26 2.27 -4.40 29.17
N LEU A 27 2.12 -5.61 28.66
CA LEU A 27 0.83 -6.25 28.40
C LEU A 27 0.72 -7.52 29.26
N LEU A 28 -0.28 -7.59 30.14
CA LEU A 28 -0.62 -8.85 30.81
C LEU A 28 -1.49 -9.69 29.86
N VAL A 29 -0.97 -10.83 29.44
CA VAL A 29 -1.53 -11.72 28.40
C VAL A 29 -1.50 -13.18 28.84
N SER A 30 -2.27 -14.03 28.15
CA SER A 30 -2.21 -15.48 28.32
C SER A 30 -1.18 -16.09 27.37
N SER A 31 -0.16 -16.74 27.94
CA SER A 31 0.85 -17.52 27.21
C SER A 31 0.20 -18.61 26.35
N HIS A 32 -0.86 -19.23 26.87
CA HIS A 32 -1.60 -20.29 26.18
C HIS A 32 -2.31 -19.75 24.93
N VAL A 33 -2.99 -18.60 25.02
CA VAL A 33 -3.64 -17.97 23.87
C VAL A 33 -2.61 -17.59 22.80
N LEU A 34 -1.47 -17.03 23.22
CA LEU A 34 -0.40 -16.69 22.27
C LEU A 34 0.24 -17.93 21.64
N SER A 35 0.41 -19.01 22.40
CA SER A 35 0.91 -20.30 21.89
C SER A 35 -0.03 -20.90 20.84
N LEU A 36 -1.35 -20.85 21.08
CA LEU A 36 -2.33 -21.30 20.09
C LEU A 36 -2.29 -20.46 18.80
N ALA A 37 -1.96 -19.17 18.91
CA ALA A 37 -1.95 -18.25 17.79
C ALA A 37 -0.65 -18.28 16.97
N SER A 38 0.46 -18.75 17.56
CA SER A 38 1.80 -18.62 16.97
C SER A 38 2.70 -19.77 17.39
N PRO A 39 3.30 -20.51 16.45
CA PRO A 39 4.27 -21.56 16.76
C PRO A 39 5.55 -20.99 17.40
N VAL A 40 5.89 -19.73 17.11
CA VAL A 40 7.03 -19.04 17.72
C VAL A 40 6.76 -18.77 19.20
N PHE A 41 5.57 -18.26 19.55
CA PHE A 41 5.18 -18.10 20.96
C PHE A 41 4.97 -19.45 21.65
N GLU A 42 4.48 -20.47 20.94
CA GLU A 42 4.38 -21.83 21.47
C GLU A 42 5.76 -22.36 21.88
N ALA A 43 6.75 -22.24 20.99
CA ALA A 43 8.12 -22.63 21.29
C ALA A 43 8.71 -21.79 22.45
N MET A 44 8.40 -20.50 22.50
CA MET A 44 8.87 -19.59 23.56
C MET A 44 8.32 -19.95 24.95
N PHE A 45 7.03 -20.27 25.04
CA PHE A 45 6.35 -20.47 26.33
C PHE A 45 6.22 -21.93 26.76
N ASN A 46 6.27 -22.89 25.83
CA ASN A 46 6.16 -24.31 26.13
C ASN A 46 7.46 -25.09 25.83
N GLY A 47 8.50 -24.40 25.34
CA GLY A 47 9.82 -24.99 25.13
C GLY A 47 10.69 -25.03 26.37
N ASN A 48 11.95 -25.43 26.18
CA ASN A 48 12.97 -25.47 27.23
C ASN A 48 13.61 -24.10 27.51
N PHE A 49 13.05 -23.03 26.96
CA PHE A 49 13.54 -21.67 27.17
C PHE A 49 13.17 -21.16 28.56
N ALA A 50 13.96 -20.21 29.06
CA ALA A 50 13.75 -19.65 30.38
C ALA A 50 12.34 -19.04 30.47
N GLU A 51 11.88 -18.38 29.41
CA GLU A 51 10.60 -17.73 29.22
C GLU A 51 9.40 -18.66 29.50
N GLY A 52 9.50 -19.96 29.19
CA GLY A 52 8.43 -20.94 29.42
C GLY A 52 8.41 -21.59 30.79
N GLN A 53 9.46 -21.40 31.60
CA GLN A 53 9.56 -22.07 32.90
C GLN A 53 8.73 -21.35 33.98
N VAL A 54 7.92 -22.11 34.71
CA VAL A 54 7.15 -21.66 35.89
C VAL A 54 6.19 -20.51 35.56
N LEU A 55 5.44 -20.61 34.47
CA LEU A 55 4.38 -19.67 34.13
C LEU A 55 3.23 -19.77 35.13
N SER A 56 2.77 -18.64 35.66
CA SER A 56 1.70 -18.60 36.65
C SER A 56 0.99 -17.24 36.64
N ALA A 57 -0.34 -17.27 36.70
CA ALA A 57 -1.13 -16.05 36.86
C ALA A 57 -0.91 -15.34 38.22
N ALA A 58 -0.43 -16.08 39.24
CA ALA A 58 -0.13 -15.50 40.56
C ALA A 58 1.18 -14.71 40.56
N LEU A 59 2.13 -15.10 39.70
CA LEU A 59 3.40 -14.41 39.50
C LEU A 59 3.72 -14.38 38.00
N PRO A 60 3.07 -13.50 37.23
CA PRO A 60 3.25 -13.44 35.78
C PRO A 60 4.70 -13.15 35.41
N LYS A 61 5.19 -13.84 34.39
CA LYS A 61 6.59 -13.76 33.98
C LYS A 61 6.83 -12.61 33.00
N SER A 62 7.80 -11.76 33.27
CA SER A 62 8.25 -10.73 32.34
C SER A 62 9.02 -11.32 31.16
N VAL A 63 8.62 -10.96 29.95
CA VAL A 63 9.32 -11.32 28.70
C VAL A 63 9.45 -10.07 27.85
N ALA A 64 10.69 -9.65 27.57
CA ALA A 64 10.95 -8.44 26.80
C ALA A 64 10.92 -8.72 25.29
N LEU A 65 10.28 -7.82 24.54
CA LEU A 65 10.24 -7.84 23.08
C LEU A 65 10.94 -6.59 22.52
N PRO A 66 12.29 -6.55 22.53
CA PRO A 66 13.06 -5.33 22.24
C PRO A 66 12.99 -4.87 20.79
N ASP A 67 12.77 -5.81 19.86
CA ASP A 67 12.83 -5.57 18.41
C ASP A 67 11.44 -5.42 17.77
N ASP A 68 10.37 -5.40 18.57
CA ASP A 68 9.00 -5.35 18.08
C ASP A 68 8.35 -3.99 18.29
N ASP A 69 7.56 -3.56 17.31
CA ASP A 69 6.77 -2.33 17.44
C ASP A 69 5.70 -2.50 18.55
N PRO A 70 5.70 -1.63 19.59
CA PRO A 70 4.78 -1.75 20.71
C PRO A 70 3.30 -1.71 20.34
N ASP A 71 2.94 -0.95 19.30
CA ASP A 71 1.55 -0.80 18.87
C ASP A 71 1.08 -2.02 18.07
N ALA A 72 1.94 -2.60 17.23
CA ALA A 72 1.69 -3.85 16.51
C ALA A 72 1.52 -5.03 17.48
N VAL A 73 2.41 -5.18 18.48
CA VAL A 73 2.28 -6.21 19.53
C VAL A 73 0.99 -6.02 20.31
N THR A 74 0.68 -4.79 20.72
CA THR A 74 -0.56 -4.49 21.46
C THR A 74 -1.79 -4.87 20.65
N LEU A 75 -1.81 -4.58 19.35
CA LEU A 75 -2.92 -4.93 18.48
C LEU A 75 -3.06 -6.44 18.31
N PHE A 76 -1.96 -7.14 18.03
CA PHE A 76 -1.93 -8.61 17.92
C PHE A 76 -2.48 -9.28 19.18
N CYS A 77 -2.02 -8.86 20.37
CA CYS A 77 -2.52 -9.37 21.63
C CYS A 77 -4.01 -9.10 21.82
N LYS A 78 -4.52 -7.92 21.41
CA LYS A 78 -5.95 -7.64 21.44
C LYS A 78 -6.75 -8.54 20.51
N ILE A 79 -6.27 -8.80 19.29
CA ILE A 79 -6.94 -9.66 18.31
C ILE A 79 -7.05 -11.09 18.85
N THR A 80 -5.92 -11.68 19.23
CA THR A 80 -5.85 -13.08 19.72
C THR A 80 -6.66 -13.30 20.99
N HIS A 81 -6.80 -12.29 21.86
CA HIS A 81 -7.61 -12.36 23.07
C HIS A 81 -9.06 -11.87 22.89
N MET A 82 -9.51 -11.67 21.64
CA MET A 82 -10.86 -11.19 21.32
C MET A 82 -11.24 -9.86 22.00
N LYS A 83 -10.27 -8.95 22.18
CA LYS A 83 -10.44 -7.61 22.81
C LYS A 83 -10.49 -6.47 21.79
N VAL A 84 -10.99 -6.76 20.59
CA VAL A 84 -11.09 -5.80 19.47
C VAL A 84 -12.43 -5.07 19.39
N ALA A 85 -13.43 -5.45 20.20
CA ALA A 85 -14.81 -4.93 20.15
C ALA A 85 -14.94 -3.40 20.38
N ASN A 86 -13.89 -2.72 20.85
CA ASN A 86 -13.88 -1.28 21.10
C ASN A 86 -12.89 -0.52 20.18
N ALA A 87 -12.41 -1.13 19.10
CA ALA A 87 -11.66 -0.41 18.08
C ALA A 87 -12.63 0.40 17.19
N THR A 88 -13.25 1.42 17.76
CA THR A 88 -14.06 2.40 17.01
C THR A 88 -13.22 3.24 16.06
N ASP A 89 -11.89 3.22 16.24
CA ASP A 89 -10.94 3.85 15.35
C ASP A 89 -10.53 2.85 14.27
N THR A 90 -10.99 3.08 13.05
CA THR A 90 -10.49 2.39 11.87
C THR A 90 -8.96 2.41 11.88
N ILE A 91 -8.32 1.23 11.82
CA ILE A 91 -6.86 1.16 11.77
C ILE A 91 -6.35 1.82 10.49
N SER A 92 -5.23 2.52 10.57
CA SER A 92 -4.55 3.05 9.38
C SER A 92 -3.86 1.92 8.60
N ILE A 93 -3.73 2.09 7.28
CA ILE A 93 -3.07 1.09 6.42
C ILE A 93 -1.63 0.83 6.86
N SER A 94 -0.90 1.86 7.32
CA SER A 94 0.47 1.67 7.84
C SER A 94 0.51 0.76 9.08
N ARG A 95 -0.38 0.96 10.06
CA ARG A 95 -0.43 0.11 11.26
C ARG A 95 -0.86 -1.32 10.95
N LEU A 96 -1.66 -1.51 9.92
CA LEU A 96 -2.01 -2.84 9.42
C LEU A 96 -0.81 -3.53 8.74
N ALA A 97 0.07 -2.77 8.07
CA ALA A 97 1.32 -3.29 7.54
C ALA A 97 2.31 -3.69 8.65
N ASP A 98 2.41 -2.89 9.71
CA ASP A 98 3.24 -3.22 10.88
C ASP A 98 2.75 -4.52 11.56
N LEU A 99 1.43 -4.70 11.67
CA LEU A 99 0.84 -5.97 12.12
C LEU A 99 1.20 -7.13 11.19
N ALA A 100 1.16 -6.94 9.86
CA ALA A 100 1.51 -7.99 8.91
C ALA A 100 2.97 -8.43 9.06
N ILE A 101 3.90 -7.48 9.26
CA ILE A 101 5.32 -7.77 9.51
C ILE A 101 5.49 -8.56 10.81
N LEU A 102 4.78 -8.17 11.88
CA LEU A 102 4.76 -8.91 13.13
C LEU A 102 4.25 -10.35 12.91
N CYS A 103 3.18 -10.51 12.12
CA CYS A 103 2.60 -11.83 11.86
C CYS A 103 3.51 -12.74 11.04
N ASP A 104 4.29 -12.19 10.12
CA ASP A 104 5.34 -12.93 9.40
C ASP A 104 6.45 -13.39 10.37
N LYS A 105 6.96 -12.48 11.21
CA LYS A 105 8.00 -12.77 12.20
C LYS A 105 7.60 -13.88 13.17
N TYR A 106 6.37 -13.85 13.67
CA TYR A 106 5.85 -14.81 14.65
C TYR A 106 5.05 -15.95 14.00
N GLN A 107 4.98 -16.03 12.67
CA GLN A 107 4.24 -17.04 11.91
C GLN A 107 2.79 -17.22 12.37
N CYS A 108 2.07 -16.11 12.54
CA CYS A 108 0.72 -16.08 13.13
C CYS A 108 -0.33 -15.40 12.23
N THR A 109 -0.15 -15.51 10.92
CA THR A 109 -1.05 -14.93 9.92
C THR A 109 -2.49 -15.44 10.04
N GLU A 110 -2.67 -16.73 10.31
CA GLU A 110 -4.00 -17.36 10.47
C GLU A 110 -4.79 -16.73 11.63
N ALA A 111 -4.11 -16.46 12.76
CA ALA A 111 -4.72 -15.93 13.97
C ALA A 111 -5.33 -14.53 13.79
N VAL A 112 -4.84 -13.75 12.81
CA VAL A 112 -5.34 -12.40 12.51
C VAL A 112 -6.19 -12.34 11.25
N SER A 113 -6.23 -13.40 10.45
CA SER A 113 -6.80 -13.42 9.10
C SER A 113 -8.24 -12.89 9.04
N SER A 114 -9.14 -13.40 9.89
CA SER A 114 -10.55 -13.02 9.89
C SER A 114 -10.77 -11.55 10.22
N TRP A 115 -10.01 -11.03 11.20
CA TRP A 115 -10.06 -9.61 11.57
C TRP A 115 -9.48 -8.73 10.45
N ALA A 116 -8.32 -9.12 9.89
CA ALA A 116 -7.67 -8.39 8.81
C ALA A 116 -8.55 -8.28 7.56
N ARG A 117 -9.28 -9.34 7.18
CA ARG A 117 -10.24 -9.31 6.06
C ARG A 117 -11.32 -8.23 6.24
N VAL A 118 -11.87 -8.08 7.46
CA VAL A 118 -12.88 -7.06 7.76
C VAL A 118 -12.29 -5.65 7.59
N GLU A 119 -11.10 -5.41 8.14
CA GLU A 119 -10.42 -4.11 8.01
C GLU A 119 -10.08 -3.77 6.55
N ILE A 120 -9.59 -4.75 5.78
CA ILE A 120 -9.28 -4.57 4.35
C ILE A 120 -10.54 -4.29 3.56
N ALA A 121 -11.63 -5.02 3.79
CA ALA A 121 -12.90 -4.79 3.11
C ALA A 121 -13.45 -3.38 3.35
N GLN A 122 -13.34 -2.86 4.58
CA GLN A 122 -13.71 -1.47 4.90
C GLN A 122 -12.87 -0.47 4.11
N LYS A 123 -11.54 -0.66 4.04
CA LYS A 123 -10.62 0.22 3.28
C LYS A 123 -10.85 0.15 1.78
N LEU A 124 -11.28 -1.00 1.27
CA LEU A 124 -11.66 -1.15 -0.14
C LEU A 124 -13.00 -0.47 -0.48
N SER A 125 -13.86 -0.22 0.52
CA SER A 125 -15.17 0.41 0.35
C SER A 125 -15.11 1.95 0.40
N TYR A 126 -14.12 2.51 1.12
CA TYR A 126 -13.88 3.95 1.25
C TYR A 126 -12.43 4.27 0.84
N PRO A 127 -12.13 4.39 -0.46
CA PRO A 127 -10.78 4.60 -0.95
C PRO A 127 -10.33 6.06 -0.75
N ASP A 128 -9.92 6.42 0.46
CA ASP A 128 -9.11 7.61 0.67
C ASP A 128 -7.68 7.30 0.25
N ALA A 129 -7.21 7.94 -0.83
CA ALA A 129 -5.88 7.87 -1.46
C ALA A 129 -5.27 6.44 -1.59
N PRO A 130 -4.99 5.95 -2.79
CA PRO A 130 -4.62 4.56 -2.98
C PRO A 130 -3.24 4.22 -2.39
N ALA A 131 -3.19 3.66 -1.18
CA ALA A 131 -2.04 2.92 -0.67
C ALA A 131 -2.11 1.46 -1.15
N PHE A 132 -2.32 1.26 -2.46
CA PHE A 132 -2.51 -0.06 -3.06
C PHE A 132 -1.32 -0.97 -2.80
N GLU A 133 -0.11 -0.41 -2.80
CA GLU A 133 1.12 -1.14 -2.50
C GLU A 133 1.10 -1.75 -1.11
N LYS A 134 0.65 -0.99 -0.11
CA LYS A 134 0.59 -1.47 1.26
C LYS A 134 -0.48 -2.53 1.40
N LEU A 135 -1.64 -2.33 0.77
CA LEU A 135 -2.71 -3.33 0.77
C LEU A 135 -2.30 -4.63 0.05
N LEU A 136 -1.56 -4.53 -1.06
CA LEU A 136 -0.98 -5.71 -1.75
C LEU A 136 0.04 -6.42 -0.87
N PHE A 137 0.94 -5.68 -0.22
CA PHE A 137 1.91 -6.23 0.71
C PHE A 137 1.20 -6.95 1.88
N ILE A 138 0.24 -6.29 2.52
CA ILE A 138 -0.53 -6.83 3.64
C ILE A 138 -1.24 -8.12 3.22
N THR A 139 -1.97 -8.09 2.11
CA THR A 139 -2.73 -9.27 1.65
C THR A 139 -1.83 -10.41 1.18
N TYR A 140 -0.64 -10.12 0.68
CA TYR A 140 0.37 -11.13 0.38
C TYR A 140 0.95 -11.76 1.65
N VAL A 141 1.43 -10.93 2.58
CA VAL A 141 2.07 -11.40 3.83
C VAL A 141 1.10 -12.15 4.73
N LEU A 142 -0.14 -11.68 4.82
CA LEU A 142 -1.19 -12.35 5.60
C LEU A 142 -1.84 -13.54 4.90
N ASP A 143 -1.36 -13.92 3.71
CA ASP A 143 -1.90 -15.02 2.88
C ASP A 143 -3.42 -14.89 2.66
N LEU A 144 -3.84 -13.74 2.13
CA LEU A 144 -5.23 -13.39 1.84
C LEU A 144 -5.47 -13.34 0.32
N PRO A 145 -5.61 -14.49 -0.37
CA PRO A 145 -5.58 -14.56 -1.83
C PRO A 145 -6.78 -13.90 -2.51
N LEU A 146 -7.97 -13.94 -1.89
CA LEU A 146 -9.18 -13.31 -2.45
C LEU A 146 -9.06 -11.78 -2.44
N GLU A 147 -8.66 -11.23 -1.30
CA GLU A 147 -8.45 -9.80 -1.11
C GLU A 147 -7.28 -9.29 -1.98
N PHE A 148 -6.19 -10.07 -2.07
CA PHE A 148 -5.07 -9.79 -2.98
C PHE A 148 -5.54 -9.68 -4.44
N GLY A 149 -6.38 -10.62 -4.88
CA GLY A 149 -6.98 -10.61 -6.22
C GLY A 149 -7.88 -9.39 -6.47
N GLN A 150 -8.69 -9.00 -5.49
CA GLN A 150 -9.56 -7.81 -5.58
C GLN A 150 -8.74 -6.53 -5.72
N ILE A 151 -7.66 -6.39 -4.94
CA ILE A 151 -6.77 -5.22 -5.03
C ILE A 151 -6.08 -5.19 -6.40
N ARG A 152 -5.55 -6.34 -6.87
CA ARG A 152 -4.96 -6.48 -8.21
C ARG A 152 -5.95 -6.13 -9.32
N TYR A 153 -7.20 -6.58 -9.24
CA TYR A 153 -8.22 -6.30 -10.24
C TYR A 153 -8.55 -4.81 -10.29
N LYS A 154 -8.70 -4.14 -9.13
CA LYS A 154 -8.89 -2.68 -9.06
C LYS A 154 -7.69 -1.93 -9.66
N GLN A 155 -6.47 -2.40 -9.41
CA GLN A 155 -5.25 -1.84 -10.02
C GLN A 155 -5.22 -2.01 -11.55
N ILE A 156 -5.61 -3.18 -12.07
CA ILE A 156 -5.74 -3.42 -13.52
C ILE A 156 -6.83 -2.51 -14.12
N GLY A 157 -7.96 -2.33 -13.44
CA GLY A 157 -9.01 -1.41 -13.88
C GLY A 157 -8.53 0.03 -14.07
N LEU A 158 -7.55 0.51 -13.28
CA LEU A 158 -6.92 1.82 -13.46
C LEU A 158 -6.03 1.87 -14.71
N ILE A 159 -5.31 0.78 -14.99
CA ILE A 159 -4.51 0.62 -16.22
C ILE A 159 -5.43 0.55 -17.46
N ASP A 160 -6.54 -0.18 -17.38
CA ASP A 160 -7.54 -0.26 -18.44
C ASP A 160 -8.31 1.05 -18.64
N SER A 161 -8.53 1.82 -17.57
CA SER A 161 -9.06 3.19 -17.66
C SER A 161 -8.12 4.10 -18.47
N SER A 162 -6.80 3.91 -18.33
CA SER A 162 -5.81 4.62 -19.14
C SER A 162 -5.91 4.25 -20.64
N ARG A 163 -6.24 2.99 -20.96
CA ARG A 163 -6.55 2.55 -22.34
C ARG A 163 -7.89 3.11 -22.83
N GLN A 164 -8.92 3.19 -21.99
CA GLN A 164 -10.21 3.78 -22.39
C GLN A 164 -10.09 5.28 -22.71
N ILE A 165 -9.21 6.02 -22.01
CA ILE A 165 -8.93 7.43 -22.33
C ILE A 165 -8.23 7.57 -23.69
N LEU A 166 -7.28 6.67 -24.01
CA LEU A 166 -6.61 6.61 -25.32
C LEU A 166 -7.60 6.43 -26.50
N PHE A 167 -8.72 5.72 -26.26
CA PHE A 167 -9.77 5.43 -27.25
C PHE A 167 -11.12 6.08 -26.92
N SER A 168 -11.09 7.21 -26.19
CA SER A 168 -12.27 7.92 -25.69
C SER A 168 -13.21 8.41 -26.80
N GLU A 169 -14.39 8.94 -26.41
CA GLU A 169 -15.31 9.60 -27.35
C GLU A 169 -14.64 10.71 -28.16
N LYS A 170 -13.61 11.38 -27.61
CA LYS A 170 -12.78 12.36 -28.31
C LYS A 170 -11.97 11.74 -29.45
N TYR A 171 -11.36 10.57 -29.21
CA TYR A 171 -10.68 9.80 -30.24
C TYR A 171 -11.66 9.32 -31.31
N GLN A 172 -12.83 8.78 -30.91
CA GLN A 172 -13.85 8.33 -31.85
C GLN A 172 -14.41 9.48 -32.69
N SER A 173 -14.58 10.67 -32.11
CA SER A 173 -14.99 11.89 -32.82
C SER A 173 -13.98 12.29 -33.91
N LEU A 174 -12.67 12.19 -33.64
CA LEU A 174 -11.65 12.43 -34.66
C LEU A 174 -11.72 11.42 -35.81
N VAL A 175 -11.93 10.13 -35.49
CA VAL A 175 -12.00 9.04 -36.47
C VAL A 175 -13.24 9.14 -37.36
N THR A 176 -14.39 9.49 -36.77
CA THR A 176 -15.71 9.43 -37.44
C THR A 176 -16.15 10.73 -38.10
N SER A 177 -15.48 11.86 -37.82
CA SER A 177 -15.91 13.18 -38.31
C SER A 177 -15.78 13.40 -39.83
N GLY A 178 -15.01 12.57 -40.55
CA GLY A 178 -14.78 12.72 -42.00
C GLY A 178 -14.12 14.04 -42.42
N CYS A 179 -13.66 14.85 -41.47
CA CYS A 179 -13.07 16.16 -41.69
C CYS A 179 -11.56 16.05 -41.97
N ASP A 180 -11.06 16.65 -43.05
CA ASP A 180 -9.62 16.63 -43.37
C ASP A 180 -8.73 17.18 -42.24
N ARG A 181 -9.21 18.20 -41.52
CA ARG A 181 -8.51 18.77 -40.37
C ARG A 181 -8.52 17.84 -39.16
N ALA A 182 -9.59 17.05 -38.97
CA ALA A 182 -9.63 16.01 -37.96
C ALA A 182 -8.72 14.83 -38.32
N GLY A 183 -8.63 14.47 -39.61
CA GLY A 183 -7.67 13.48 -40.11
C GLY A 183 -6.22 13.91 -39.90
N ALA A 184 -5.91 15.21 -40.08
CA ALA A 184 -4.59 15.77 -39.76
C ALA A 184 -4.31 15.75 -38.25
N ALA A 185 -5.28 16.17 -37.41
CA ALA A 185 -5.16 16.11 -35.96
C ALA A 185 -4.96 14.66 -35.45
N LEU A 186 -5.70 13.69 -36.00
CA LEU A 186 -5.55 12.28 -35.70
C LEU A 186 -4.15 11.75 -36.07
N LYS A 187 -3.62 12.13 -37.24
CA LYS A 187 -2.25 11.79 -37.63
C LYS A 187 -1.21 12.39 -36.67
N HIS A 188 -1.39 13.64 -36.24
CA HIS A 188 -0.51 14.28 -35.26
C HIS A 188 -0.58 13.61 -33.88
N TYR A 189 -1.78 13.22 -33.44
CA TYR A 189 -2.01 12.48 -32.21
C TYR A 189 -1.31 11.11 -32.24
N LEU A 190 -1.57 10.30 -33.28
CA LEU A 190 -0.95 8.98 -33.45
C LEU A 190 0.58 9.07 -33.62
N ALA A 191 1.09 10.09 -34.32
CA ALA A 191 2.52 10.35 -34.41
C ALA A 191 3.12 10.74 -33.06
N SER A 192 2.39 11.47 -32.22
CA SER A 192 2.81 11.84 -30.86
C SER A 192 2.84 10.65 -29.91
N LEU A 193 1.85 9.74 -30.00
CA LEU A 193 1.86 8.46 -29.28
C LEU A 193 3.04 7.58 -29.71
N LYS A 194 3.24 7.40 -31.03
CA LYS A 194 4.35 6.61 -31.57
C LYS A 194 5.71 7.18 -31.20
N ALA A 195 5.88 8.50 -31.27
CA ALA A 195 7.12 9.17 -30.91
C ALA A 195 7.35 9.26 -29.39
N SER A 196 6.35 8.88 -28.59
CA SER A 196 6.45 8.76 -27.13
C SER A 196 6.55 7.30 -26.67
N ASP A 197 6.78 6.34 -27.58
CA ASP A 197 6.87 4.90 -27.31
C ASP A 197 5.60 4.28 -26.70
N ILE A 198 4.41 4.87 -26.90
CA ILE A 198 3.14 4.32 -26.41
C ILE A 198 2.61 3.29 -27.44
N PRO A 199 2.62 1.98 -27.13
CA PRO A 199 2.08 0.96 -28.02
C PRO A 199 0.55 1.02 -28.06
N MET A 200 -0.01 0.86 -29.25
CA MET A 200 -1.46 0.79 -29.45
C MET A 200 -2.02 -0.63 -29.22
N ASP A 201 -1.16 -1.64 -29.27
CA ASP A 201 -1.49 -3.06 -29.40
C ASP A 201 -0.99 -3.93 -28.23
N ARG A 202 -0.12 -3.41 -27.35
CA ARG A 202 0.43 -4.15 -26.19
C ARG A 202 0.42 -3.31 -24.91
N ALA A 203 0.60 -3.96 -23.77
CA ALA A 203 0.73 -3.28 -22.48
C ALA A 203 2.12 -2.63 -22.32
N LEU A 204 2.17 -1.48 -21.64
CA LEU A 204 3.40 -0.79 -21.23
C LEU A 204 3.98 -1.42 -19.96
N SER A 205 5.31 -1.45 -19.85
CA SER A 205 6.01 -1.74 -18.59
C SER A 205 6.06 -0.51 -17.67
N VAL A 206 6.29 -0.73 -16.37
CA VAL A 206 6.33 0.30 -15.32
C VAL A 206 7.26 1.47 -15.67
N ALA A 207 8.45 1.15 -16.18
CA ALA A 207 9.46 2.12 -16.58
C ALA A 207 9.07 2.91 -17.83
N GLU A 208 8.27 2.31 -18.72
CA GLU A 208 7.79 2.97 -19.93
C GLU A 208 6.68 3.99 -19.60
N TYR A 209 5.82 3.77 -18.59
CA TYR A 209 4.72 4.71 -18.25
C TYR A 209 5.19 6.14 -17.97
N ALA A 210 6.15 6.36 -17.05
CA ALA A 210 6.65 7.70 -16.72
C ALA A 210 7.34 8.38 -17.90
N LYS A 211 8.15 7.62 -18.65
CA LYS A 211 8.87 8.13 -19.83
C LYS A 211 7.89 8.56 -20.92
N CYS A 212 6.87 7.73 -21.18
CA CYS A 212 5.82 8.01 -22.15
C CYS A 212 5.01 9.26 -21.76
N ALA A 213 4.60 9.38 -20.49
CA ALA A 213 3.77 10.47 -20.03
C ALA A 213 4.47 11.85 -20.08
N LEU A 214 5.73 11.91 -19.64
CA LEU A 214 6.54 13.13 -19.72
C LEU A 214 6.79 13.59 -21.17
N ASN A 215 6.96 12.64 -22.08
CA ASN A 215 7.13 12.94 -23.51
C ASN A 215 5.83 13.43 -24.15
N LEU A 216 4.69 12.90 -23.71
CA LEU A 216 3.38 13.28 -24.22
C LEU A 216 2.95 14.69 -23.75
N GLN A 217 3.23 15.07 -22.49
CA GLN A 217 2.94 16.42 -21.97
C GLN A 217 3.69 17.54 -22.69
N ARG A 218 4.88 17.26 -23.21
CA ARG A 218 5.71 18.24 -23.92
C ARG A 218 5.22 18.53 -25.35
N ARG A 219 4.22 17.79 -25.84
CA ARG A 219 3.69 17.90 -27.20
C ARG A 219 2.27 18.47 -27.17
N VAL A 220 2.15 19.71 -27.65
CA VAL A 220 0.88 20.45 -27.72
C VAL A 220 0.13 20.07 -28.99
N ASP A 221 -1.18 19.80 -28.90
CA ASP A 221 -2.06 19.73 -30.07
C ASP A 221 -2.15 21.13 -30.72
N THR A 222 -1.55 21.29 -31.89
CA THR A 222 -1.43 22.59 -32.58
C THR A 222 -2.51 22.85 -33.63
N ALA A 223 -3.56 22.04 -33.72
CA ALA A 223 -4.58 22.25 -34.74
C ALA A 223 -5.57 23.36 -34.34
N SER A 224 -5.40 24.56 -34.92
CA SER A 224 -6.43 25.61 -34.91
C SER A 224 -7.53 25.25 -35.93
N CYS A 225 -8.77 25.17 -35.47
CA CYS A 225 -9.95 24.99 -36.34
C CYS A 225 -10.90 26.18 -36.19
N LEU A 226 -11.79 26.37 -37.17
CA LEU A 226 -12.81 27.42 -37.16
C LEU A 226 -13.86 27.14 -36.07
N ASP A 227 -14.41 28.20 -35.46
CA ASP A 227 -15.31 28.12 -34.32
C ASP A 227 -16.71 27.65 -34.75
N HIS A 228 -16.99 26.35 -34.62
CA HIS A 228 -18.33 25.79 -34.73
C HIS A 228 -18.59 24.74 -33.64
N ALA A 229 -19.86 24.60 -33.24
CA ALA A 229 -20.26 23.88 -32.03
C ALA A 229 -19.85 22.40 -32.01
N ASP A 230 -19.87 21.72 -33.16
CA ASP A 230 -19.61 20.28 -33.27
C ASP A 230 -18.21 19.93 -33.82
N CYS A 231 -17.21 20.80 -33.59
CA CYS A 231 -15.87 20.60 -34.13
C CYS A 231 -15.10 19.49 -33.40
N ALA A 232 -14.89 18.34 -34.05
CA ALA A 232 -14.11 17.21 -33.53
C ALA A 232 -12.70 17.61 -33.06
N VAL A 233 -12.04 18.55 -33.75
CA VAL A 233 -10.71 19.07 -33.39
C VAL A 233 -10.75 19.88 -32.09
N LYS A 234 -11.81 20.67 -31.86
CA LYS A 234 -12.01 21.44 -30.62
C LYS A 234 -12.35 20.52 -29.45
N ASN A 235 -13.17 19.49 -29.70
CA ASN A 235 -13.57 18.50 -28.70
C ASN A 235 -12.41 17.60 -28.25
N ALA A 236 -11.45 17.33 -29.15
CA ALA A 236 -10.25 16.55 -28.84
C ALA A 236 -9.13 17.37 -28.19
N LYS A 237 -9.29 18.70 -28.04
CA LYS A 237 -8.29 19.54 -27.37
C LYS A 237 -8.08 19.04 -25.93
N GLY A 238 -6.81 18.87 -25.54
CA GLY A 238 -6.48 18.39 -24.19
C GLY A 238 -6.27 16.87 -24.10
N LEU A 239 -6.53 16.10 -25.17
CA LEU A 239 -6.47 14.64 -25.14
C LEU A 239 -5.07 14.12 -24.76
N ASN A 240 -4.00 14.74 -25.27
CA ASN A 240 -2.62 14.41 -24.88
C ASN A 240 -2.36 14.65 -23.38
N GLN A 241 -2.91 15.73 -22.80
CA GLN A 241 -2.79 16.01 -21.36
C GLN A 241 -3.57 15.01 -20.52
N GLU A 242 -4.79 14.64 -20.93
CA GLU A 242 -5.62 13.64 -20.24
C GLU A 242 -4.97 12.26 -20.25
N VAL A 243 -4.45 11.82 -21.41
CA VAL A 243 -3.70 10.56 -21.54
C VAL A 243 -2.44 10.60 -20.68
N ALA A 244 -1.69 11.70 -20.70
CA ALA A 244 -0.46 11.79 -19.91
C ALA A 244 -0.75 11.78 -18.39
N ALA A 245 -1.81 12.44 -17.94
CA ALA A 245 -2.23 12.42 -16.55
C ALA A 245 -2.62 10.99 -16.11
N ALA A 246 -3.35 10.25 -16.95
CA ALA A 246 -3.70 8.86 -16.68
C ALA A 246 -2.45 7.94 -16.61
N LEU A 247 -1.50 8.12 -17.54
CA LEU A 247 -0.24 7.36 -17.53
C LEU A 247 0.65 7.69 -16.31
N ILE A 248 0.64 8.93 -15.81
CA ILE A 248 1.34 9.32 -14.57
C ILE A 248 0.66 8.66 -13.36
N ALA A 249 -0.67 8.72 -13.28
CA ALA A 249 -1.41 8.06 -12.21
C ALA A 249 -1.14 6.55 -12.18
N ALA A 250 -1.20 5.89 -13.34
CA ALA A 250 -0.84 4.48 -13.47
C ALA A 250 0.64 4.21 -13.11
N HIS A 251 1.57 5.10 -13.47
CA HIS A 251 2.98 4.94 -13.09
C HIS A 251 3.19 5.01 -11.58
N GLU A 252 2.64 6.03 -10.91
CA GLU A 252 2.78 6.20 -9.46
C GLU A 252 2.16 5.00 -8.72
N ASP A 253 1.02 4.50 -9.19
CA ASP A 253 0.37 3.31 -8.63
C ASP A 253 1.22 2.03 -8.81
N ILE A 254 1.85 1.83 -9.98
CA ILE A 254 2.62 0.61 -10.25
C ILE A 254 4.02 0.66 -9.63
N LYS A 255 4.66 1.84 -9.58
CA LYS A 255 5.99 2.06 -8.98
C LYS A 255 6.03 1.63 -7.52
N ALA A 256 4.92 1.80 -6.82
CA ALA A 256 4.77 1.41 -5.42
C ALA A 256 4.67 -0.13 -5.23
N CYS A 257 4.34 -0.90 -6.27
CA CYS A 257 3.97 -2.32 -6.19
C CYS A 257 5.09 -3.33 -6.54
N CYS A 258 6.32 -2.87 -6.75
CA CYS A 258 7.45 -3.80 -6.96
C CYS A 258 7.80 -4.53 -5.65
N LEU A 259 7.88 -5.87 -5.67
CA LEU A 259 8.14 -6.65 -4.45
C LEU A 259 9.41 -6.22 -3.70
N ASP A 260 10.50 -5.90 -4.42
CA ASP A 260 11.74 -5.44 -3.78
C ASP A 260 11.59 -4.02 -3.22
N CYS A 261 10.89 -3.12 -3.91
CA CYS A 261 10.61 -1.78 -3.39
C CYS A 261 9.66 -1.83 -2.18
N MET A 262 8.65 -2.71 -2.21
CA MET A 262 7.73 -2.95 -1.10
C MET A 262 8.51 -3.47 0.12
N ARG A 263 9.35 -4.50 -0.05
CA ARG A 263 10.20 -5.03 1.05
C ARG A 263 11.18 -3.99 1.58
N LYS A 264 11.82 -3.21 0.70
CA LYS A 264 12.74 -2.13 1.09
C LYS A 264 12.04 -1.09 1.97
N ASN A 265 10.88 -0.62 1.52
CA ASN A 265 10.16 0.49 2.15
C ASN A 265 9.38 0.06 3.40
N MET A 266 8.82 -1.16 3.41
CA MET A 266 7.94 -1.61 4.48
C MET A 266 8.67 -2.43 5.55
N CYS A 267 9.64 -3.26 5.18
CA CYS A 267 10.36 -4.11 6.14
C CYS A 267 11.63 -3.46 6.72
N ALA A 268 11.80 -2.14 6.54
CA ALA A 268 12.98 -1.40 6.97
C ALA A 268 14.31 -2.06 6.53
N LEU A 269 14.38 -2.49 5.27
CA LEU A 269 15.57 -3.09 4.64
C LEU A 269 16.25 -2.06 3.72
N PRO A 270 16.93 -1.02 4.24
CA PRO A 270 17.43 0.11 3.45
C PRO A 270 18.46 -0.28 2.39
N ASP A 271 19.18 -1.38 2.62
CA ASP A 271 20.23 -1.89 1.72
C ASP A 271 19.69 -2.75 0.58
N LEU A 272 18.39 -3.06 0.57
CA LEU A 272 17.78 -3.83 -0.52
C LEU A 272 17.81 -2.99 -1.82
N VAL A 273 18.54 -3.49 -2.81
CA VAL A 273 18.56 -2.92 -4.17
C VAL A 273 17.45 -3.56 -4.98
N CYS A 274 16.55 -2.73 -5.51
CA CYS A 274 15.47 -3.20 -6.37
C CYS A 274 16.03 -3.84 -7.65
N ARG A 275 15.70 -5.11 -7.90
CA ARG A 275 16.16 -5.85 -9.10
C ARG A 275 15.65 -5.25 -10.42
N LEU A 276 14.60 -4.43 -10.37
CA LEU A 276 14.04 -3.72 -11.53
C LEU A 276 14.59 -2.30 -11.71
N GLY A 277 15.46 -1.82 -10.81
CA GLY A 277 16.16 -0.54 -10.99
C GLY A 277 15.30 0.72 -10.83
N HIS A 278 14.15 0.66 -10.13
CA HIS A 278 13.36 1.87 -9.84
C HIS A 278 14.17 2.88 -8.99
N PRO A 279 14.11 4.18 -9.26
CA PRO A 279 14.75 5.18 -8.42
C PRO A 279 14.12 5.18 -7.02
N SER A 280 14.94 5.00 -5.99
CA SER A 280 14.52 5.05 -4.58
C SER A 280 14.02 6.47 -4.28
N THR A 281 12.72 6.66 -4.07
CA THR A 281 12.26 7.94 -3.49
C THR A 281 12.37 7.86 -1.96
N PRO A 282 12.93 8.89 -1.31
CA PRO A 282 12.84 9.00 0.14
C PRO A 282 11.37 9.08 0.52
N SER A 283 10.98 8.37 1.57
CA SER A 283 9.72 8.62 2.26
C SER A 283 9.61 10.12 2.51
N THR A 284 8.53 10.76 2.08
CA THR A 284 8.15 12.09 2.56
C THR A 284 7.84 11.96 4.05
N GLY A 285 8.89 12.01 4.86
CA GLY A 285 8.78 12.36 6.26
C GLY A 285 8.25 13.77 6.31
N SER A 286 7.00 13.92 6.73
CA SER A 286 6.49 15.17 7.26
C SER A 286 7.25 15.48 8.56
N SER A 287 8.50 15.91 8.43
CA SER A 287 9.17 16.70 9.45
C SER A 287 8.59 18.10 9.36
N LEU A 288 7.63 18.41 10.23
CA LEU A 288 7.31 19.79 10.56
C LEU A 288 8.58 20.40 11.18
N GLY A 289 9.36 21.06 10.32
CA GLY A 289 10.46 21.92 10.72
C GLY A 289 9.89 23.08 11.52
N GLY A 290 10.01 22.99 12.84
CA GLY A 290 9.78 24.11 13.74
C GLY A 290 10.83 25.18 13.47
N ASN A 291 10.40 26.23 12.78
CA ASN A 291 11.09 27.51 12.78
C ASN A 291 11.07 28.06 14.22
N ARG A 292 12.20 27.95 14.93
CA ARG A 292 12.52 28.85 16.04
C ARG A 292 13.81 29.57 15.67
N GLN A 293 13.62 30.73 15.06
CA GLN A 293 14.64 31.77 15.11
C GLN A 293 14.69 32.31 16.54
N SER A 294 15.92 32.37 17.03
CA SER A 294 16.43 33.18 18.13
C SER A 294 15.82 34.59 18.18
N PHE A 295 15.17 34.92 19.30
CA PHE A 295 15.51 35.98 20.25
C PHE A 295 14.75 35.73 21.55
#